data_AF-A0A9X1YEI4-F1
#
_entry.id   AF-A0A9X1YEI4-F1
#
_cell.length_a   1.000
_cell.length_b   1.000
_cell.length_c   1.000
_cell.angle_alpha   90.00
_cell.angle_beta   90.00
_cell.angle_gamma   90.00
#
_symmetry.space_group_name_H-M   'P 1'
#
loop_
_entity.id
_entity.type
_entity.pdbx_description
1 polymer ?
#
loop_
_entity_poly.entity_id
_entity_poly.type
_entity_poly.pdbx_seq_one_letter_code
_entity_poly.pdbx_strand_id
1 'polypeptide(L)'
;MQKHAARRLHWDFRLEHGGVLWSWAVPKGPSMDPADRRLAVRVEDHALGYARFEGTIAAGSYGAGTVALWDEGFWEPPADPARDLAAGALKFRLAGRRLRGGFTLVRFRPRGGRSGDDWLLIKERDAEARPGLDAAAIEAADGVPPRAAPDSPARPARG
;
A
#
# COMPACT_ATOMS: atom_id res chain seq x y z
N MET A 1 1.42 1.01 7.09
CA MET A 1 0.51 0.60 6.00
C MET A 1 -0.91 0.58 6.54
N GLN A 2 -1.85 1.20 5.85
CA GLN A 2 -3.26 1.25 6.26
C GLN A 2 -4.12 0.45 5.29
N LYS A 3 -5.14 -0.24 5.80
CA LYS A 3 -6.20 -0.83 4.98
C LYS A 3 -7.33 0.19 4.86
N HIS A 4 -7.67 0.52 3.63
CA HIS A 4 -8.61 1.59 3.33
C HIS A 4 -9.83 1.03 2.57
N ALA A 5 -10.94 0.91 3.29
CA ALA A 5 -12.23 0.56 2.72
C ALA A 5 -12.95 1.82 2.21
N ALA A 6 -12.43 2.36 1.12
CA ALA A 6 -13.08 3.39 0.33
C ALA A 6 -14.07 2.76 -0.67
N ARG A 7 -14.38 3.47 -1.76
CA ARG A 7 -15.20 2.95 -2.86
C ARG A 7 -14.68 1.62 -3.42
N ARG A 8 -13.37 1.41 -3.37
CA ARG A 8 -12.71 0.11 -3.59
C ARG A 8 -11.77 -0.12 -2.42
N LEU A 9 -11.75 -1.34 -1.90
CA LEU A 9 -10.76 -1.75 -0.92
C LEU A 9 -9.36 -1.65 -1.54
N HIS A 10 -8.45 -1.02 -0.80
CA HIS A 10 -7.03 -0.95 -1.13
C HIS A 10 -6.22 -0.80 0.16
N TRP A 11 -4.90 -0.85 0.02
CA TRP A 11 -3.99 -0.60 1.13
C TRP A 11 -3.08 0.57 0.80
N ASP A 12 -3.00 1.53 1.70
CA ASP A 12 -2.10 2.67 1.58
C ASP A 12 -0.74 2.31 2.19
N PHE A 13 0.26 2.15 1.32
CA PHE A 13 1.66 1.96 1.68
C PHE A 13 2.35 3.31 1.86
N ARG A 14 3.08 3.48 2.95
CA ARG A 14 3.69 4.76 3.31
C ARG A 14 5.11 4.55 3.84
N LEU A 15 6.04 5.38 3.38
CA LEU A 15 7.43 5.44 3.86
C LEU A 15 7.72 6.87 4.33
N GLU A 16 8.25 7.02 5.54
CA GLU A 16 8.66 8.32 6.07
C GLU A 16 10.00 8.73 5.45
N HIS A 17 10.04 9.88 4.78
CA HIS A 17 11.27 10.49 4.28
C HIS A 17 11.12 12.01 4.14
N GLY A 18 12.14 12.77 4.51
CA GLY A 18 12.16 14.22 4.29
C GLY A 18 11.02 14.99 4.99
N GLY A 19 10.52 14.50 6.13
CA GLY A 19 9.44 15.14 6.89
C GLY A 19 8.02 14.86 6.38
N VAL A 20 7.86 13.97 5.40
CA VAL A 20 6.57 13.56 4.85
C VAL A 20 6.47 12.04 4.71
N LEU A 21 5.25 11.57 4.48
CA LEU A 21 4.96 10.19 4.14
C LEU A 21 4.79 10.04 2.62
N TRP A 22 5.82 9.51 1.98
CA TRP A 22 5.74 9.03 0.62
C TRP A 22 4.70 7.92 0.53
N SER A 23 3.63 8.14 -0.24
CA SER A 23 2.43 7.31 -0.19
C SER A 23 2.11 6.65 -1.53
N TRP A 24 1.60 5.41 -1.48
CA TRP A 24 1.08 4.67 -2.62
C TRP A 24 -0.19 3.90 -2.25
N ALA A 25 -1.17 3.89 -3.13
CA ALA A 25 -2.33 3.01 -3.03
C ALA A 25 -2.02 1.65 -3.70
N VAL A 26 -2.20 0.56 -2.97
CA VAL A 26 -1.93 -0.83 -3.40
C VAL A 26 -3.25 -1.60 -3.43
N PRO A 27 -3.94 -1.70 -4.58
CA PRO A 27 -5.33 -2.20 -4.64
C PRO A 27 -5.51 -3.64 -4.15
N LYS A 28 -4.52 -4.50 -4.40
CA LYS A 28 -4.54 -5.91 -3.96
C LYS A 28 -3.74 -6.16 -2.67
N GLY A 29 -3.31 -5.10 -1.99
CA GLY A 29 -2.44 -5.20 -0.83
C GLY A 29 -1.03 -5.72 -1.15
N PRO A 30 -0.15 -5.78 -0.15
CA PRO A 30 1.20 -6.32 -0.29
C PRO A 30 1.19 -7.86 -0.45
N SER A 31 2.34 -8.42 -0.81
CA SER A 31 2.57 -9.86 -0.79
C SER A 31 3.98 -10.17 -0.30
N MET A 32 4.12 -11.26 0.44
CA MET A 32 5.42 -11.83 0.84
C MET A 32 5.93 -12.84 -0.19
N ASP A 33 5.20 -13.08 -1.28
CA ASP A 33 5.64 -13.90 -2.42
C ASP A 33 6.45 -13.06 -3.43
N PRO A 34 7.73 -13.37 -3.69
CA PRO A 34 8.53 -12.69 -4.70
C PRO A 34 8.03 -12.85 -6.16
N ALA A 35 7.14 -13.80 -6.43
CA ALA A 35 6.50 -13.96 -7.74
C ALA A 35 5.39 -12.93 -7.98
N ASP A 36 4.83 -12.35 -6.92
CA ASP A 36 3.76 -11.37 -7.01
C ASP A 36 4.28 -9.98 -7.35
N ARG A 37 3.66 -9.37 -8.37
CA ARG A 37 3.90 -7.98 -8.75
C ARG A 37 2.67 -7.15 -8.40
N ARG A 38 2.69 -6.46 -7.26
CA ARG A 38 1.53 -5.71 -6.76
C ARG A 38 1.57 -4.28 -7.32
N LEU A 39 0.52 -3.89 -8.06
CA LEU A 39 0.37 -2.50 -8.51
C LEU A 39 0.35 -1.57 -7.29
N ALA A 40 1.16 -0.52 -7.35
CA ALA A 40 1.26 0.54 -6.36
C ALA A 40 1.14 1.89 -7.10
N VAL A 41 0.02 2.58 -6.94
CA VAL A 41 -0.23 3.88 -7.60
C VAL A 41 0.28 4.96 -6.68
N ARG A 42 1.17 5.83 -7.17
CA ARG A 42 1.67 6.97 -6.37
C ARG A 42 0.51 7.93 -6.08
N VAL A 43 0.38 8.36 -4.83
CA VAL A 43 -0.58 9.38 -4.40
C VAL A 43 0.15 10.53 -3.71
N GLU A 44 -0.58 11.58 -3.34
CA GLU A 44 0.00 12.74 -2.66
C GLU A 44 0.73 12.34 -1.39
N ASP A 45 1.78 13.09 -1.04
CA ASP A 45 2.46 12.92 0.23
C ASP A 45 1.52 13.27 1.39
N HIS A 46 1.67 12.55 2.50
CA HIS A 46 0.87 12.78 3.70
C HIS A 46 1.72 13.32 4.84
N ALA A 47 1.11 14.06 5.76
CA ALA A 47 1.78 14.51 6.98
C ALA A 47 2.14 13.30 7.88
N LEU A 48 3.25 13.40 8.63
CA LEU A 48 3.74 12.31 9.49
C LEU A 48 2.68 11.82 10.51
N GLY A 49 1.88 12.74 11.05
CA GLY A 49 0.80 12.39 11.98
C GLY A 49 -0.25 11.44 11.40
N TYR A 50 -0.35 11.34 10.07
CA TYR A 50 -1.28 10.44 9.40
C TYR A 50 -0.85 8.96 9.45
N ALA A 51 0.42 8.67 9.79
CA ALA A 51 0.96 7.30 9.78
C ALA A 51 0.18 6.33 10.70
N ARG A 52 -0.32 6.85 11.82
CA ARG A 52 -1.06 6.11 12.86
C ARG A 52 -2.56 6.39 12.84
N PHE A 53 -3.06 7.12 11.84
CA PHE A 53 -4.49 7.43 11.76
C PHE A 53 -5.32 6.16 11.54
N GLU A 54 -6.36 6.01 12.35
CA GLU A 54 -7.43 5.03 12.21
C GLU A 54 -8.77 5.75 12.41
N GLY A 55 -9.76 5.41 11.59
CA GLY A 55 -11.08 6.04 11.68
C GLY A 55 -11.84 6.03 10.38
N THR A 56 -12.94 6.78 10.35
CA THR A 56 -13.79 6.92 9.16
C THR A 56 -13.69 8.33 8.62
N ILE A 57 -13.31 8.45 7.35
CA ILE A 57 -13.32 9.69 6.60
C ILE A 57 -14.73 9.89 6.02
N ALA A 58 -15.31 11.06 6.28
CA ALA A 58 -16.68 11.38 5.91
C ALA A 58 -16.93 11.23 4.40
N ALA A 59 -18.16 10.84 4.05
CA ALA A 59 -18.58 10.78 2.65
C ALA A 59 -18.48 12.17 1.99
N GLY A 60 -18.03 12.20 0.73
CA GLY A 60 -17.82 13.45 -0.02
C GLY A 60 -16.45 14.11 0.18
N SER A 61 -15.67 13.67 1.18
CA SER A 61 -14.26 14.07 1.33
C SER A 61 -13.33 13.23 0.44
N TYR A 62 -12.17 13.77 0.13
CA TYR A 62 -11.09 13.00 -0.50
C TYR A 62 -10.68 11.85 0.43
N GLY A 63 -10.60 10.63 -0.11
CA GLY A 63 -10.33 9.43 0.70
C GLY A 63 -11.50 8.98 1.59
N ALA A 64 -12.75 9.30 1.27
CA ALA A 64 -13.91 8.80 2.02
C ALA A 64 -13.91 7.27 2.17
N GLY A 65 -14.06 6.78 3.41
CA GLY A 65 -13.94 5.37 3.74
C GLY A 65 -13.45 5.12 5.15
N THR A 66 -13.43 3.84 5.54
CA THR A 66 -12.82 3.43 6.82
C THR A 66 -11.35 3.09 6.61
N VAL A 67 -10.49 3.73 7.39
CA VAL A 67 -9.04 3.50 7.45
C VAL A 67 -8.72 2.72 8.73
N ALA A 68 -8.03 1.60 8.60
CA ALA A 68 -7.52 0.81 9.72
C ALA A 68 -6.00 0.62 9.58
N LEU A 69 -5.27 0.64 10.68
CA LEU A 69 -3.84 0.39 10.67
C LEU A 69 -3.61 -1.11 10.41
N TRP A 70 -3.04 -1.42 9.25
CA TRP A 70 -2.85 -2.80 8.81
C TRP A 70 -1.47 -3.32 9.19
N ASP A 71 -0.43 -2.51 9.05
CA ASP A 71 0.91 -2.86 9.53
C ASP A 71 1.66 -1.59 9.92
N GLU A 72 2.58 -1.72 10.86
CA GLU A 72 3.41 -0.64 11.34
C GLU A 72 4.80 -1.17 11.71
N GLY A 73 5.81 -0.35 11.46
CA GLY A 73 7.17 -0.58 11.93
C GLY A 73 8.14 0.38 11.26
N PHE A 74 9.38 -0.06 11.14
CA PHE A 74 10.48 0.73 10.58
C PHE A 74 10.80 0.30 9.16
N TRP A 75 11.45 1.18 8.42
CA TRP A 75 12.05 0.86 7.13
C TRP A 75 13.51 1.28 7.12
N GLU A 76 14.34 0.52 6.42
CA GLU A 76 15.74 0.84 6.17
C GLU A 76 15.85 1.33 4.71
N PRO A 77 16.11 2.62 4.49
CA PRO A 77 16.28 3.17 3.15
C PRO A 77 17.60 2.74 2.51
N PRO A 78 17.73 2.83 1.18
CA PRO A 78 19.04 2.83 0.53
C PRO A 78 19.83 4.09 0.91
N ALA A 79 21.08 4.19 0.45
CA ALA A 79 21.95 5.33 0.76
C ALA A 79 21.38 6.69 0.30
N ASP A 80 20.68 6.71 -0.84
CA ASP A 80 20.03 7.91 -1.38
C ASP A 80 18.61 7.57 -1.90
N PRO A 81 17.61 7.50 -1.00
CA PRO A 81 16.25 7.12 -1.36
C PRO A 81 15.57 8.11 -2.32
N ALA A 82 15.89 9.39 -2.23
CA ALA A 82 15.28 10.42 -3.07
C ALA A 82 15.73 10.28 -4.53
N ARG A 83 17.04 10.05 -4.74
CA ARG A 83 17.58 9.75 -6.07
C ARG A 83 16.99 8.46 -6.64
N ASP A 84 16.91 7.39 -5.85
CA ASP A 84 16.40 6.09 -6.27
C ASP A 84 14.90 6.15 -6.63
N LEU A 85 14.12 6.90 -5.84
CA LEU A 85 12.73 7.22 -6.14
C LEU A 85 12.61 8.01 -7.45
N ALA A 86 13.42 9.05 -7.65
CA ALA A 86 13.43 9.82 -8.90
C ALA A 86 13.81 8.95 -10.10
N ALA A 87 14.78 8.03 -9.94
CA ALA A 87 15.20 7.08 -10.96
C ALA A 87 14.13 6.02 -11.29
N GLY A 88 13.14 5.83 -10.40
CA GLY A 88 12.03 4.88 -10.60
C GLY A 88 12.31 3.47 -10.12
N ALA A 89 13.31 3.29 -9.25
CA ALA A 89 13.60 2.00 -8.62
C ALA A 89 14.11 2.25 -7.20
N LEU A 90 13.25 2.00 -6.20
CA LEU A 90 13.56 2.18 -4.79
C LEU A 90 13.61 0.82 -4.10
N LYS A 91 14.82 0.41 -3.68
CA LYS A 91 15.03 -0.82 -2.89
C LYS A 91 15.16 -0.47 -1.42
N PHE A 92 14.48 -1.22 -0.55
CA PHE A 92 14.48 -0.95 0.88
C PHE A 92 14.17 -2.22 1.67
N ARG A 93 14.33 -2.15 2.99
CA ARG A 93 13.91 -3.24 3.90
C ARG A 93 12.83 -2.75 4.86
N LEU A 94 11.93 -3.65 5.22
CA LEU A 94 10.88 -3.41 6.22
C LEU A 94 11.13 -4.24 7.46
N ALA A 95 10.83 -3.64 8.61
CA ALA A 95 10.77 -4.26 9.92
C ALA A 95 9.40 -3.92 10.54
N GLY A 96 8.34 -4.34 9.87
CA GLY A 96 6.95 -4.26 10.33
C GLY A 96 6.54 -5.45 11.19
N ARG A 97 5.29 -5.45 11.66
CA ARG A 97 4.69 -6.63 12.32
C ARG A 97 4.42 -7.72 11.30
N ARG A 98 3.83 -7.35 10.16
CA ARG A 98 3.44 -8.25 9.06
C ARG A 98 4.46 -8.26 7.92
N LEU A 99 4.92 -7.09 7.48
CA LEU A 99 5.86 -6.97 6.37
C LEU A 99 7.30 -6.90 6.88
N ARG A 100 8.12 -7.86 6.44
CA ARG A 100 9.52 -7.98 6.86
C ARG A 100 10.44 -8.26 5.66
N GLY A 101 11.70 -7.85 5.79
CA GLY A 101 12.73 -8.12 4.79
C GLY A 101 12.73 -7.12 3.63
N GLY A 102 13.41 -7.46 2.55
CA GLY A 102 13.62 -6.63 1.37
C GLY A 102 12.39 -6.52 0.48
N PHE A 103 12.15 -5.32 -0.02
CA PHE A 103 11.15 -4.98 -1.02
C PHE A 103 11.73 -3.98 -2.03
N THR A 104 11.12 -3.95 -3.21
CA THR A 104 11.43 -2.96 -4.24
C THR A 104 10.14 -2.34 -4.78
N LEU A 105 10.17 -1.01 -4.95
CA LEU A 105 9.23 -0.25 -5.76
C LEU A 105 9.85 0.06 -7.12
N VAL A 106 9.23 -0.37 -8.22
CA VAL A 106 9.70 -0.10 -9.59
C VAL A 106 8.61 0.62 -10.38
N ARG A 107 8.93 1.80 -10.94
CA ARG A 107 8.00 2.59 -11.75
C ARG A 107 7.91 2.03 -13.17
N PHE A 108 6.71 2.03 -13.75
CA PHE A 108 6.55 1.69 -15.16
C PHE A 108 7.27 2.74 -16.03
N ARG A 109 7.87 2.29 -17.13
CA ARG A 109 8.32 3.23 -18.15
C ARG A 109 7.09 3.86 -18.81
N PRO A 110 7.05 5.19 -19.01
CA PRO A 110 5.96 5.84 -19.71
C PRO A 110 5.76 5.19 -21.10
N ARG A 111 4.53 4.78 -21.41
CA ARG A 111 4.13 4.36 -22.76
C ARG A 111 2.83 5.04 -23.14
N GLY A 112 2.82 5.71 -24.30
CA GLY A 112 1.60 6.15 -24.99
C GLY A 112 0.67 7.05 -24.17
N GLY A 113 1.15 8.19 -23.66
CA GLY A 113 0.30 9.24 -23.10
C GLY A 113 -0.36 8.95 -21.74
N ARG A 114 -0.10 7.80 -21.11
CA ARG A 114 -0.50 7.56 -19.71
C ARG A 114 0.47 8.24 -18.74
N SER A 115 -0.05 8.81 -17.65
CA SER A 115 0.77 9.35 -16.57
C SER A 115 1.71 8.27 -16.04
N GLY A 116 2.98 8.62 -15.86
CA GLY A 116 4.06 7.69 -15.56
C GLY A 116 4.10 7.20 -14.11
N ASP A 117 2.98 7.26 -13.38
CA ASP A 117 2.97 7.18 -11.91
C ASP A 117 2.51 5.83 -11.35
N ASP A 118 2.37 4.84 -12.22
CA ASP A 118 2.18 3.45 -11.82
C ASP A 118 3.52 2.84 -11.36
N TRP A 119 3.50 2.16 -10.22
CA TRP A 119 4.63 1.39 -9.70
C TRP A 119 4.24 -0.07 -9.45
N LEU A 120 5.25 -0.91 -9.25
CA LEU A 120 5.11 -2.26 -8.72
C LEU A 120 5.83 -2.34 -7.38
N LEU A 121 5.11 -2.75 -6.34
CA LEU A 121 5.68 -3.21 -5.08
C LEU A 121 5.93 -4.73 -5.20
N ILE A 122 7.19 -5.12 -4.97
CA ILE A 122 7.66 -6.51 -5.17
C ILE A 122 8.47 -6.92 -3.95
N LYS A 123 8.19 -8.11 -3.41
CA LYS A 123 9.01 -8.72 -2.36
C LYS A 123 10.33 -9.24 -2.94
N GLU A 124 11.44 -8.93 -2.27
CA GLU A 124 12.74 -9.49 -2.64
C GLU A 124 12.88 -10.96 -2.20
N ARG A 125 13.71 -11.72 -2.92
CA ARG A 125 14.05 -13.10 -2.56
C ARG A 125 15.04 -13.08 -1.40
N ASP A 126 14.54 -13.26 -0.19
CA ASP A 126 15.35 -13.34 1.04
C ASP A 126 14.72 -14.32 2.04
N ALA A 127 15.26 -14.38 3.27
CA ALA A 127 14.80 -15.28 4.32
C ALA A 127 13.36 -15.00 4.82
N GLU A 128 12.82 -13.82 4.55
CA GLU A 128 11.45 -13.43 4.93
C GLU A 128 10.43 -13.75 3.82
N ALA A 129 10.88 -14.10 2.61
CA ALA A 129 9.98 -14.47 1.53
C ALA A 129 9.13 -15.70 1.88
N ARG A 130 7.82 -15.62 1.58
CA ARG A 130 6.84 -16.68 1.83
C ARG A 130 5.95 -16.82 0.59
N PRO A 131 6.18 -17.83 -0.27
CA PRO A 131 5.34 -18.09 -1.42
C PRO A 131 3.86 -18.22 -1.04
N GLY A 132 2.97 -17.63 -1.83
CA GLY A 132 1.51 -17.62 -1.62
C GLY A 132 1.00 -16.78 -0.44
N LEU A 133 1.87 -16.14 0.35
CA LEU A 133 1.46 -15.35 1.52
C LEU A 133 1.17 -13.90 1.13
N ASP A 134 -0.03 -13.64 0.61
CA ASP A 134 -0.49 -12.29 0.30
C ASP A 134 -1.29 -11.62 1.42
N ALA A 135 -1.72 -10.37 1.22
CA ALA A 135 -2.46 -9.59 2.20
C ALA A 135 -3.67 -10.32 2.80
N ALA A 136 -4.43 -11.07 1.99
CA ALA A 136 -5.59 -11.82 2.46
C ALA A 136 -5.16 -13.05 3.27
N ALA A 137 -4.13 -13.76 2.83
CA ALA A 137 -3.57 -14.89 3.57
C ALA A 137 -2.96 -14.45 4.91
N ILE A 138 -2.30 -13.28 4.97
CA ILE A 138 -1.78 -12.68 6.21
C ILE A 138 -2.91 -12.36 7.18
N GLU A 139 -3.99 -11.72 6.70
CA GLU A 139 -5.16 -11.43 7.54
C GLU A 139 -5.81 -12.69 8.10
N ALA A 140 -5.95 -13.72 7.27
CA ALA A 140 -6.48 -15.01 7.71
C ALA A 140 -5.61 -15.66 8.78
N ALA A 141 -4.28 -15.59 8.65
CA ALA A 141 -3.34 -16.11 9.65
C ALA A 141 -3.40 -15.34 10.98
N ASP A 142 -3.70 -14.04 10.94
CA ASP A 142 -3.90 -13.20 12.13
C ASP A 142 -5.28 -13.40 12.78
N GLY A 143 -6.13 -14.27 12.22
CA GLY A 143 -7.51 -14.45 12.68
C GLY A 143 -8.43 -13.27 12.36
N VAL A 144 -8.03 -12.38 11.45
CA VAL A 144 -8.88 -11.29 10.95
C VAL A 144 -9.84 -11.88 9.92
N PRO A 145 -11.17 -11.88 10.16
CA PRO A 145 -12.10 -12.41 9.18
C PRO A 145 -12.07 -11.57 7.90
N PRO A 146 -12.25 -12.20 6.72
CA PRO A 146 -12.39 -11.44 5.48
C PRO A 146 -13.57 -10.48 5.64
N ARG A 147 -13.30 -9.18 5.52
CA ARG A 147 -14.34 -8.16 5.63
C ARG A 147 -15.37 -8.41 4.53
N ALA A 148 -16.65 -8.54 4.91
CA ALA A 148 -17.74 -8.56 3.94
C ALA A 148 -17.62 -7.33 3.03
N ALA A 149 -17.89 -7.51 1.73
CA ALA A 149 -17.95 -6.39 0.80
C ALA A 149 -18.86 -5.31 1.40
N PRO A 150 -18.50 -4.01 1.33
CA PRO A 150 -19.44 -2.97 1.74
C PRO A 150 -20.72 -3.18 0.95
N ASP A 151 -21.87 -3.17 1.63
CA ASP A 151 -23.17 -3.21 0.97
C ASP A 151 -23.16 -2.14 -0.12
N SER A 152 -23.36 -2.58 -1.36
CA SER A 152 -23.53 -1.64 -2.46
C SER A 152 -24.69 -0.72 -2.08
N PRO A 153 -24.52 0.62 -2.11
CA PRO A 153 -25.66 1.49 -1.86
C PRO A 153 -26.73 1.13 -2.87
N ALA A 154 -27.92 0.79 -2.36
CA ALA A 154 -29.09 0.47 -3.16
C ALA A 154 -29.24 1.54 -4.25
N ARG A 155 -29.33 1.13 -5.52
CA ARG A 155 -29.61 2.06 -6.62
C ARG A 155 -30.91 2.79 -6.28
N PRO A 156 -30.98 4.12 -6.37
CA PRO A 156 -32.26 4.80 -6.25
C PRO A 156 -33.18 4.28 -7.36
N ALA A 157 -34.39 3.89 -6.99
CA ALA A 157 -35.44 3.55 -7.93
C ALA A 157 -35.67 4.76 -8.84
N ARG A 158 -35.61 4.53 -10.16
CA ARG A 158 -36.02 5.55 -11.14
C ARG A 158 -37.54 5.67 -11.03
N GLY A 159 -38.00 6.81 -10.51
CA GLY A 159 -39.37 7.30 -10.72
C GLY A 159 -39.49 8.00 -12.07
#